data_AF-A0AAU5NJ38-F1
#
_entry.id   AF-A0AAU5NJ38-F1
#
_cell.length_a   1.000
_cell.length_b   1.000
_cell.length_c   1.000
_cell.angle_alpha   90.00
_cell.angle_beta   90.00
_cell.angle_gamma   90.00
#
_symmetry.space_group_name_H-M   'P 1'
#
loop_
_entity.id
_entity.type
_entity.pdbx_description
1 polymer ?
#
loop_
_entity_poly.entity_id
_entity_poly.type
_entity_poly.pdbx_seq_one_letter_code
_entity_poly.pdbx_strand_id
1 'polypeptide(L)'
;MVIPLPPILSTDRIKSFQEALARLTRPGRKPNLVYPLTGRIQGVCGLPYVGSFRGKDGIRTYRCSALGKPGSCGCVFLRADYVEREVEERINALLASTPPDVRSALPSAGQASATLIRHLERVRSLDRLAARYRQELDALRSRGEQGLIAEAATRQLESDVEVVGRILAHARDWLRELENEGNRDNRLRTVLASPAPDIRTLSPSEKRRIIELVEVRVEMMDPAFRYREGTRCLTTEWHLRTGTPVPPDPTDCQWARIEELLRSRYPAHHFRSRLNLRAACAGMLHRLRTGILWRDLPEQFGDSRKVRCRQRTWLADGVWADIVKLLGDAWESTPVLSYEAAPAMVIRTDLDAEVLR
;
A
#
# COMPACT_ATOMS: atom_id res chain seq x y z
N MET A 1 25.56 -56.40 19.57
CA MET A 1 26.75 -56.01 18.79
C MET A 1 26.30 -54.96 17.78
N VAL A 2 26.65 -53.69 18.00
CA VAL A 2 26.19 -52.56 17.15
C VAL A 2 27.13 -52.47 15.95
N ILE A 3 26.62 -52.68 14.74
CA ILE A 3 27.39 -52.50 13.51
C ILE A 3 27.28 -51.01 13.13
N PRO A 4 28.38 -50.25 13.14
CA PRO A 4 28.34 -48.85 12.77
C PRO A 4 28.17 -48.76 11.24
N LEU A 5 26.99 -48.36 10.79
CA LEU A 5 26.76 -48.03 9.37
C LEU A 5 27.38 -46.66 9.08
N PRO A 6 28.26 -46.53 8.06
CA PRO A 6 28.80 -45.25 7.68
C PRO A 6 27.67 -44.36 7.14
N PRO A 7 27.65 -43.06 7.49
CA PRO A 7 26.61 -42.15 7.05
C PRO A 7 26.64 -42.01 5.52
N ILE A 8 25.46 -42.12 4.88
CA ILE A 8 25.26 -42.05 3.42
C ILE A 8 25.80 -40.73 2.83
N LEU A 9 25.87 -39.68 3.64
CA LEU A 9 26.46 -38.40 3.30
C LEU A 9 27.48 -38.02 4.38
N SER A 10 28.61 -37.47 3.96
CA SER A 10 29.57 -36.88 4.90
C SER A 10 28.91 -35.73 5.67
N THR A 11 29.36 -35.52 6.91
CA THR A 11 28.92 -34.44 7.79
C THR A 11 29.02 -33.06 7.11
N ASP A 12 30.04 -32.85 6.30
CA ASP A 12 30.22 -31.61 5.53
C ASP A 12 29.16 -31.43 4.43
N ARG A 13 28.74 -32.51 3.75
CA ARG A 13 27.67 -32.44 2.75
C ARG A 13 26.32 -32.20 3.40
N ILE A 14 26.07 -32.81 4.57
CA ILE A 14 24.84 -32.55 5.35
C ILE A 14 24.80 -31.08 5.77
N LYS A 15 25.91 -30.54 6.26
CA LYS A 15 26.00 -29.14 6.69
C LYS A 15 25.84 -28.16 5.53
N SER A 16 26.54 -28.39 4.41
CA SER A 16 26.36 -27.61 3.19
C SER A 16 24.94 -27.70 2.62
N PHE A 17 24.29 -28.87 2.71
CA PHE A 17 22.90 -29.04 2.30
C PHE A 17 21.93 -28.31 3.22
N GLN A 18 22.15 -28.34 4.54
CA GLN A 18 21.37 -27.59 5.53
C GLN A 18 21.56 -26.08 5.38
N GLU A 19 22.78 -25.62 5.09
CA GLU A 19 23.06 -24.21 4.79
C GLU A 19 22.42 -23.76 3.46
N ALA A 20 22.43 -24.62 2.43
CA ALA A 20 21.72 -24.37 1.19
C ALA A 20 20.19 -24.32 1.42
N LEU A 21 19.64 -25.24 2.20
CA LEU A 21 18.24 -25.23 2.63
C LEU A 21 17.91 -23.96 3.40
N ALA A 22 18.70 -23.57 4.40
CA ALA A 22 18.49 -22.36 5.18
C ALA A 22 18.54 -21.07 4.34
N ARG A 23 19.36 -21.03 3.28
CA ARG A 23 19.35 -19.94 2.30
C ARG A 23 18.10 -19.94 1.41
N LEU A 24 17.47 -21.10 1.21
CA LEU A 24 16.23 -21.28 0.46
C LEU A 24 14.97 -21.13 1.32
N THR A 25 15.05 -21.37 2.64
CA THR A 25 13.94 -21.17 3.57
C THR A 25 13.72 -19.68 3.80
N ARG A 26 12.81 -19.10 3.01
CA ARG A 26 12.35 -17.74 3.25
C ARG A 26 11.51 -17.72 4.53
N PRO A 27 11.75 -16.80 5.48
CA PRO A 27 10.84 -16.62 6.61
C PRO A 27 9.45 -16.32 6.05
N GLY A 28 8.44 -17.04 6.53
CA GLY A 28 7.05 -16.89 6.14
C GLY A 28 6.66 -15.42 6.16
N ARG A 29 6.54 -14.82 4.98
CA ARG A 29 6.10 -13.44 4.84
C ARG A 29 4.67 -13.40 5.36
N LYS A 30 4.42 -12.56 6.39
CA LYS A 30 3.09 -11.95 6.56
C LYS A 30 2.61 -11.56 5.17
N PRO A 31 1.34 -11.80 4.77
CA PRO A 31 0.89 -11.47 3.42
C PRO A 31 1.31 -10.02 3.16
N ASN A 32 2.31 -9.85 2.30
CA ASN A 32 2.90 -8.55 2.05
C ASN A 32 1.71 -7.73 1.55
N LEU A 33 1.32 -6.68 2.27
CA LEU A 33 0.57 -5.61 1.62
C LEU A 33 1.52 -5.09 0.53
N VAL A 34 1.34 -5.60 -0.68
CA VAL A 34 2.14 -5.18 -1.82
C VAL A 34 1.67 -3.77 -2.15
N TYR A 35 2.64 -2.86 -2.23
CA TYR A 35 2.45 -1.48 -2.61
C TYR A 35 3.00 -1.32 -4.02
N PRO A 36 2.14 -1.34 -5.06
CA PRO A 36 2.57 -1.42 -6.46
C PRO A 36 3.50 -0.28 -6.87
N LEU A 37 3.35 0.90 -6.26
CA LEU A 37 4.12 2.11 -6.61
C LEU A 37 5.37 2.32 -5.76
N THR A 38 5.74 1.35 -4.91
CA THR A 38 6.95 1.47 -4.08
C THR A 38 8.18 1.59 -4.97
N GLY A 39 8.91 2.70 -4.84
CA GLY A 39 10.07 3.04 -5.67
C GLY A 39 9.76 3.77 -6.96
N ARG A 40 8.48 3.95 -7.32
CA ARG A 40 8.04 4.61 -8.57
C ARG A 40 7.59 6.06 -8.37
N ILE A 41 7.28 6.44 -7.13
CA ILE A 41 6.91 7.80 -6.78
C ILE A 41 8.17 8.55 -6.31
N GLN A 42 8.48 9.67 -6.96
CA GLN A 42 9.62 10.52 -6.66
C GLN A 42 9.18 11.72 -5.82
N GLY A 43 9.87 11.88 -4.68
CA GLY A 43 9.74 13.03 -3.81
C GLY A 43 10.19 14.33 -4.46
N VAL A 44 9.66 15.47 -4.00
CA VAL A 44 10.25 16.80 -4.29
C VAL A 44 11.72 16.86 -3.82
N CYS A 45 12.08 16.06 -2.81
CA CYS A 45 13.45 15.88 -2.36
C CYS A 45 14.34 15.01 -3.26
N GLY A 46 13.80 14.49 -4.37
CA GLY A 46 14.47 13.56 -5.28
C GLY A 46 14.50 12.10 -4.82
N LEU A 47 14.10 11.79 -3.58
CA LEU A 47 14.13 10.43 -3.05
C LEU A 47 12.82 9.66 -3.31
N PRO A 48 12.90 8.33 -3.46
CA PRO A 48 11.73 7.51 -3.75
C PRO A 48 10.86 7.32 -2.52
N TYR A 49 9.57 7.10 -2.78
CA TYR A 49 8.57 6.75 -1.78
C TYR A 49 8.42 5.24 -1.64
N VAL A 50 8.10 4.81 -0.42
CA VAL A 50 7.90 3.41 -0.05
C VAL A 50 6.56 3.23 0.65
N GLY A 51 5.92 2.09 0.41
CA GLY A 51 4.69 1.71 1.09
C GLY A 51 4.85 1.63 2.60
N SER A 52 3.85 2.11 3.32
CA SER A 52 3.80 2.16 4.78
C SER A 52 2.38 1.86 5.24
N PHE A 53 2.24 0.81 6.06
CA PHE A 53 0.96 0.46 6.70
C PHE A 53 0.93 1.00 8.11
N ARG A 54 -0.14 1.73 8.48
CA ARG A 54 -0.36 2.12 9.88
C ARG A 54 -1.59 1.43 10.45
N GLY A 55 -1.36 0.61 11.47
CA GLY A 55 -2.41 -0.19 12.10
C GLY A 55 -3.45 0.57 12.94
N LYS A 56 -3.21 1.84 13.33
CA LYS A 56 -4.15 2.59 14.19
C LYS A 56 -5.43 3.02 13.45
N ASP A 57 -5.29 3.48 12.21
CA ASP A 57 -6.39 4.00 11.41
C ASP A 57 -6.77 3.05 10.25
N GLY A 58 -6.02 1.95 10.06
CA GLY A 58 -6.22 1.00 8.96
C GLY A 58 -5.86 1.57 7.58
N ILE A 59 -5.21 2.74 7.51
CA ILE A 59 -4.93 3.47 6.26
C ILE A 59 -3.61 2.99 5.65
N ARG A 60 -3.66 2.73 4.34
CA ARG A 60 -2.49 2.45 3.49
C ARG A 60 -1.90 3.76 2.97
N THR A 61 -0.60 3.96 3.14
CA THR A 61 0.09 5.20 2.70
C THR A 61 1.41 4.90 1.99
N TYR A 62 1.88 5.87 1.20
CA TYR A 62 3.26 5.97 0.74
C TYR A 62 3.97 7.08 1.51
N ARG A 63 5.22 6.83 1.91
CA ARG A 63 6.06 7.82 2.59
C ARG A 63 7.41 7.95 1.91
N CYS A 64 8.01 9.13 1.96
CA CYS A 64 9.39 9.30 1.50
C CYS A 64 10.35 8.41 2.29
N SER A 65 11.30 7.77 1.59
CA SER A 65 12.30 6.88 2.17
C SER A 65 13.27 7.55 3.17
N ALA A 66 13.47 8.87 3.09
CA ALA A 66 14.27 9.63 4.06
C ALA A 66 13.50 10.05 5.31
N LEU A 67 12.18 9.84 5.35
CA LEU A 67 11.37 10.29 6.47
C LEU A 67 11.71 9.50 7.74
N GLY A 68 12.24 10.20 8.75
CA GLY A 68 12.71 9.62 10.02
C GLY A 68 14.22 9.45 10.15
N LYS A 69 15.01 9.85 9.14
CA LYS A 69 16.48 9.94 9.22
C LYS A 69 16.92 11.38 9.56
N PRO A 70 18.12 11.58 10.15
CA PRO A 70 18.68 12.92 10.37
C PRO A 70 18.80 13.66 9.02
N GLY A 71 18.26 14.88 8.94
CA GLY A 71 18.09 15.60 7.67
C GLY A 71 16.77 15.29 6.94
N SER A 72 15.68 15.00 7.68
CA SER A 72 14.40 14.62 7.09
C SER A 72 13.91 15.66 6.08
N CYS A 73 13.77 15.26 4.83
CA CYS A 73 13.09 16.07 3.83
C CYS A 73 11.65 16.32 4.27
N GLY A 74 11.16 17.56 4.19
CA GLY A 74 9.78 17.94 4.54
C GLY A 74 8.70 17.37 3.62
N CYS A 75 8.96 16.21 3.02
CA CYS A 75 8.07 15.46 2.14
C CYS A 75 6.84 14.95 2.88
N VAL A 76 5.70 14.99 2.19
CA VAL A 76 4.40 14.60 2.72
C VAL A 76 4.17 13.09 2.66
N PHE A 77 3.26 12.58 3.48
CA PHE A 77 2.69 11.26 3.23
C PHE A 77 1.70 11.34 2.06
N LEU A 78 1.50 10.23 1.36
CA LEU A 78 0.51 10.11 0.30
C LEU A 78 -0.43 8.95 0.62
N ARG A 79 -1.72 9.11 0.39
CA ARG A 79 -2.68 8.01 0.53
C ARG A 79 -2.50 7.01 -0.60
N ALA A 80 -2.37 5.73 -0.26
CA ALA A 80 -2.09 4.71 -1.25
C ALA A 80 -3.26 4.53 -2.23
N ASP A 81 -4.50 4.53 -1.74
CA ASP A 81 -5.70 4.35 -2.56
C ASP A 81 -5.88 5.45 -3.62
N TYR A 82 -5.56 6.70 -3.28
CA TYR A 82 -5.65 7.81 -4.23
C TYR A 82 -4.57 7.70 -5.31
N VAL A 83 -3.30 7.61 -4.90
CA VAL A 83 -2.19 7.60 -5.88
C VAL A 83 -2.24 6.34 -6.74
N GLU A 84 -2.63 5.20 -6.18
CA GLU A 84 -2.86 3.97 -6.94
C GLU A 84 -3.97 4.17 -7.99
N ARG A 85 -5.11 4.78 -7.62
CA ARG A 85 -6.21 5.03 -8.57
C ARG A 85 -5.81 5.93 -9.74
N GLU A 86 -5.13 7.06 -9.46
CA GLU A 86 -4.67 8.00 -10.51
C GLU A 86 -3.71 7.32 -11.49
N VAL A 87 -2.77 6.54 -10.96
CA VAL A 87 -1.82 5.79 -11.80
C VAL A 87 -2.54 4.69 -12.59
N GLU A 88 -3.49 3.98 -11.98
CA GLU A 88 -4.28 2.96 -12.65
C GLU A 88 -5.14 3.54 -13.78
N GLU A 89 -5.76 4.70 -13.57
CA GLU A 89 -6.49 5.44 -14.60
C GLU A 89 -5.60 5.86 -15.76
N ARG A 90 -4.41 6.42 -15.47
CA ARG A 90 -3.45 6.80 -16.51
C ARG A 90 -2.97 5.60 -17.31
N ILE A 91 -2.61 4.49 -16.65
CA ILE A 91 -2.15 3.28 -17.33
C ILE A 91 -3.27 2.69 -18.19
N ASN A 92 -4.51 2.62 -17.70
CA ASN A 92 -5.64 2.12 -18.49
C ASN A 92 -5.87 2.98 -19.74
N ALA A 93 -5.80 4.32 -19.61
CA ALA A 93 -5.93 5.23 -20.75
C ALA A 93 -4.80 5.01 -21.78
N LEU A 94 -3.56 4.83 -21.30
CA LEU A 94 -2.41 4.54 -22.16
C LEU A 94 -2.58 3.20 -22.89
N LEU A 95 -2.88 2.12 -22.16
CA LEU A 95 -3.10 0.80 -22.75
C LEU A 95 -4.28 0.81 -23.75
N ALA A 96 -5.34 1.57 -23.50
CA ALA A 96 -6.44 1.72 -24.45
C ALA A 96 -6.00 2.41 -25.76
N SER A 97 -5.05 3.34 -25.68
CA SER A 97 -4.48 4.03 -26.85
C SER A 97 -3.38 3.24 -27.57
N THR A 98 -2.77 2.24 -26.94
CA THR A 98 -1.70 1.42 -27.52
C THR A 98 -2.27 0.30 -28.42
N PRO A 99 -1.69 0.04 -29.62
CA PRO A 99 -2.09 -1.07 -30.46
C PRO A 99 -2.03 -2.44 -29.75
N PRO A 100 -2.99 -3.36 -29.99
CA PRO A 100 -3.03 -4.68 -29.35
C PRO A 100 -1.76 -5.53 -29.53
N ASP A 101 -1.09 -5.40 -30.68
CA ASP A 101 0.12 -6.17 -31.00
C ASP A 101 1.30 -5.76 -30.11
N VAL A 102 1.47 -4.46 -29.88
CA VAL A 102 2.52 -3.91 -29.00
C VAL A 102 2.24 -4.27 -27.54
N ARG A 103 0.96 -4.21 -27.10
CA ARG A 103 0.55 -4.61 -25.75
C ARG A 103 0.78 -6.10 -25.49
N SER A 104 0.45 -6.94 -26.47
CA SER A 104 0.57 -8.39 -26.34
C SER A 104 2.02 -8.88 -26.46
N ALA A 105 2.89 -8.07 -27.08
CA ALA A 105 4.33 -8.30 -27.15
C ALA A 105 5.10 -7.93 -25.88
N LEU A 106 4.47 -7.27 -24.89
CA LEU A 106 5.11 -6.98 -23.61
C LEU A 106 5.67 -8.27 -22.98
N PRO A 107 6.91 -8.26 -22.46
CA PRO A 107 7.60 -9.46 -22.00
C PRO A 107 6.86 -10.11 -20.83
N SER A 108 6.03 -11.06 -21.18
CA SER A 108 5.42 -12.04 -20.29
C SER A 108 6.39 -13.21 -20.19
N ALA A 109 6.74 -13.62 -18.98
CA ALA A 109 7.89 -14.48 -18.73
C ALA A 109 7.75 -15.85 -19.41
N GLY A 110 8.28 -15.97 -20.63
CA GLY A 110 8.23 -17.20 -21.44
C GLY A 110 9.06 -18.37 -20.88
N GLN A 111 9.82 -18.17 -19.80
CA GLN A 111 10.69 -19.19 -19.22
C GLN A 111 9.99 -20.08 -18.16
N ALA A 112 8.82 -19.68 -17.65
CA ALA A 112 8.12 -20.42 -16.60
C ALA A 112 7.61 -21.79 -17.09
N SER A 113 7.23 -21.92 -18.37
CA SER A 113 6.56 -23.13 -18.88
C SER A 113 7.46 -24.37 -18.96
N ALA A 114 8.68 -24.25 -19.50
CA ALA A 114 9.61 -25.40 -19.61
C ALA A 114 10.12 -25.88 -18.24
N THR A 115 10.33 -24.95 -17.31
CA THR A 115 10.71 -25.27 -15.92
C THR A 115 9.54 -25.93 -15.19
N LEU A 116 8.32 -25.43 -15.36
CA LEU A 116 7.11 -26.05 -14.81
C LEU A 116 6.94 -27.51 -15.25
N ILE A 117 7.11 -27.80 -16.54
CA ILE A 117 7.02 -29.16 -17.09
C ILE A 117 8.04 -30.11 -16.42
N ARG A 118 9.30 -29.70 -16.31
CA ARG A 118 10.34 -30.50 -15.63
C ARG A 118 10.04 -30.74 -14.15
N HIS A 119 9.52 -29.73 -13.45
CA HIS A 119 9.16 -29.87 -12.04
C HIS A 119 7.93 -30.76 -11.83
N LEU A 120 6.94 -30.71 -12.73
CA LEU A 120 5.80 -31.64 -12.74
C LEU A 120 6.27 -33.09 -12.87
N GLU A 121 7.19 -33.37 -13.79
CA GLU A 121 7.78 -34.71 -13.96
C GLU A 121 8.55 -35.16 -12.72
N ARG A 122 9.32 -34.26 -12.10
CA ARG A 122 10.04 -34.53 -10.86
C ARG A 122 9.10 -34.90 -9.71
N VAL A 123 8.01 -34.16 -9.53
CA VAL A 123 6.98 -34.47 -8.50
C VAL A 123 6.36 -35.83 -8.77
N ARG A 124 5.98 -36.11 -10.03
CA ARG A 124 5.44 -37.43 -10.43
C ARG A 124 6.41 -38.58 -10.15
N SER A 125 7.71 -38.37 -10.39
CA SER A 125 8.75 -39.37 -10.11
C SER A 125 8.87 -39.65 -8.61
N LEU A 126 8.93 -38.59 -7.78
CA LEU A 126 8.98 -38.71 -6.32
C LEU A 126 7.73 -39.37 -5.73
N ASP A 127 6.55 -39.07 -6.29
CA ASP A 127 5.30 -39.73 -5.91
C ASP A 127 5.34 -41.24 -6.15
N ARG A 128 5.83 -41.68 -7.32
CA ARG A 128 6.00 -43.10 -7.63
C ARG A 128 7.01 -43.77 -6.70
N LEU A 129 8.12 -43.10 -6.37
CA LEU A 129 9.13 -43.62 -5.46
C LEU A 129 8.57 -43.77 -4.03
N ALA A 130 7.87 -42.74 -3.52
CA ALA A 130 7.24 -42.78 -2.22
C ALA A 130 6.15 -43.86 -2.12
N ALA A 131 5.42 -44.11 -3.20
CA ALA A 131 4.42 -45.19 -3.27
C ALA A 131 5.09 -46.57 -3.21
N ARG A 132 6.22 -46.75 -3.92
CA ARG A 132 6.99 -48.00 -3.91
C ARG A 132 7.51 -48.33 -2.51
N TYR A 133 8.16 -47.39 -1.83
CA TYR A 133 8.67 -47.64 -0.47
C TYR A 133 7.55 -47.94 0.53
N ARG A 134 6.39 -47.28 0.41
CA ARG A 134 5.22 -47.60 1.23
C ARG A 134 4.71 -49.01 0.96
N GLN A 135 4.62 -49.41 -0.31
CA GLN A 135 4.20 -50.77 -0.68
C GLN A 135 5.16 -51.84 -0.15
N GLU A 136 6.48 -51.60 -0.23
CA GLU A 136 7.50 -52.50 0.33
C GLU A 136 7.39 -52.60 1.86
N LEU A 137 7.18 -51.47 2.54
CA LEU A 137 6.96 -51.41 3.98
C LEU A 137 5.70 -52.17 4.40
N ASP A 138 4.58 -51.99 3.69
CA ASP A 138 3.32 -52.69 3.95
C ASP A 138 3.44 -54.20 3.69
N ALA A 139 4.21 -54.59 2.67
CA ALA A 139 4.52 -55.99 2.38
C ALA A 139 5.33 -56.64 3.52
N LEU A 140 6.32 -55.95 4.08
CA LEU A 140 7.09 -56.46 5.22
C LEU A 140 6.25 -56.55 6.49
N ARG A 141 5.41 -55.53 6.76
CA ARG A 141 4.50 -55.54 7.91
C ARG A 141 3.47 -56.66 7.84
N SER A 142 2.90 -56.91 6.65
CA SER A 142 1.88 -57.96 6.46
C SER A 142 2.42 -59.38 6.56
N ARG A 143 3.71 -59.61 6.27
CA ARG A 143 4.35 -60.92 6.43
C ARG A 143 4.64 -61.30 7.88
N GLY A 144 4.63 -60.35 8.81
CA GLY A 144 4.86 -60.61 10.23
C GLY A 144 6.25 -61.19 10.54
N GLU A 145 7.26 -60.89 9.71
CA GLU A 145 8.62 -61.40 9.88
C GLU A 145 9.26 -60.85 11.16
N GLN A 146 9.59 -61.74 12.10
CA GLN A 146 10.21 -61.38 13.39
C GLN A 146 11.71 -61.70 13.35
N GLY A 147 12.54 -60.69 13.61
CA GLY A 147 13.99 -60.82 13.66
C GLY A 147 14.71 -59.47 13.53
N LEU A 148 15.91 -59.37 14.07
CA LEU A 148 16.71 -58.13 14.10
C LEU A 148 16.92 -57.49 12.72
N ILE A 149 17.05 -58.31 11.67
CA ILE A 149 17.24 -57.87 10.28
C ILE A 149 15.94 -57.27 9.72
N ALA A 150 14.80 -57.92 9.94
CA ALA A 150 13.49 -57.45 9.50
C ALA A 150 13.10 -56.13 10.20
N GLU A 151 13.40 -56.00 11.50
CA GLU A 151 13.19 -54.77 12.27
C GLU A 151 14.11 -53.63 11.82
N ALA A 152 15.36 -53.93 11.45
CA ALA A 152 16.27 -52.93 10.90
C ALA A 152 15.82 -52.46 9.50
N ALA A 153 15.40 -53.39 8.63
CA ALA A 153 14.89 -53.08 7.29
C ALA A 153 13.59 -52.27 7.35
N THR A 154 12.69 -52.60 8.27
CA THR A 154 11.44 -51.85 8.50
C THR A 154 11.73 -50.41 8.92
N ARG A 155 12.62 -50.22 9.91
CA ARG A 155 13.03 -48.87 10.35
C ARG A 155 13.70 -48.06 9.25
N GLN A 156 14.51 -48.71 8.41
CA GLN A 156 15.15 -48.04 7.28
C GLN A 156 14.11 -47.57 6.26
N LEU A 157 13.17 -48.43 5.87
CA LEU A 157 12.09 -48.07 4.94
C LEU A 157 11.15 -47.00 5.51
N GLU A 158 10.85 -47.04 6.81
CA GLU A 158 10.12 -45.96 7.48
C GLU A 158 10.86 -44.62 7.36
N SER A 159 12.18 -44.62 7.60
CA SER A 159 13.01 -43.43 7.44
C SER A 159 13.04 -42.94 5.99
N ASP A 160 13.16 -43.84 5.02
CA ASP A 160 13.19 -43.51 3.60
C ASP A 160 11.85 -42.93 3.12
N VAL A 161 10.72 -43.48 3.58
CA VAL A 161 9.37 -42.94 3.33
C VAL A 161 9.25 -41.52 3.89
N GLU A 162 9.72 -41.27 5.11
CA GLU A 162 9.72 -39.93 5.71
C GLU A 162 10.59 -38.95 4.93
N VAL A 163 11.80 -39.34 4.55
CA VAL A 163 12.74 -38.49 3.81
C VAL A 163 12.17 -38.13 2.44
N VAL A 164 11.70 -39.11 1.67
CA VAL A 164 11.10 -38.86 0.36
C VAL A 164 9.81 -38.04 0.51
N GLY A 165 9.01 -38.29 1.55
CA GLY A 165 7.83 -37.50 1.88
C GLY A 165 8.13 -36.02 2.10
N ARG A 166 9.19 -35.69 2.84
CA ARG A 166 9.64 -34.29 3.03
C ARG A 166 10.07 -33.65 1.72
N ILE A 167 10.84 -34.37 0.90
CA ILE A 167 11.30 -33.87 -0.41
C ILE A 167 10.10 -33.61 -1.33
N LEU A 168 9.14 -34.53 -1.36
CA LEU A 168 7.92 -34.40 -2.15
C LEU A 168 7.06 -33.21 -1.69
N ALA A 169 6.91 -32.99 -0.38
CA ALA A 169 6.19 -31.83 0.15
C ALA A 169 6.80 -30.52 -0.35
N HIS A 170 8.13 -30.37 -0.23
CA HIS A 170 8.84 -29.20 -0.72
C HIS A 170 8.72 -29.04 -2.25
N ALA A 171 8.83 -30.13 -3.01
CA ALA A 171 8.66 -30.09 -4.46
C ALA A 171 7.24 -29.65 -4.87
N ARG A 172 6.20 -30.04 -4.11
CA ARG A 172 4.80 -29.60 -4.31
C ARG A 172 4.56 -28.15 -3.91
N ASP A 173 5.22 -27.66 -2.86
CA ASP A 173 5.18 -26.23 -2.51
C ASP A 173 5.75 -25.38 -3.66
N TRP A 174 6.93 -25.76 -4.16
CA TRP A 174 7.55 -25.07 -5.28
C TRP A 174 6.70 -25.17 -6.56
N LEU A 175 6.12 -26.35 -6.87
CA LEU A 175 5.23 -26.48 -8.02
C LEU A 175 4.05 -25.50 -7.93
N ARG A 176 3.42 -25.38 -6.76
CA ARG A 176 2.34 -24.40 -6.53
C ARG A 176 2.81 -22.96 -6.74
N GLU A 177 4.04 -22.62 -6.34
CA GLU A 177 4.61 -21.29 -6.61
C GLU A 177 4.75 -21.03 -8.12
N LEU A 178 5.29 -21.99 -8.88
CA LEU A 178 5.45 -21.89 -10.33
C LEU A 178 4.09 -21.81 -11.05
N GLU A 179 3.10 -22.60 -10.64
CA GLU A 179 1.74 -22.53 -11.16
C GLU A 179 1.08 -21.19 -10.87
N ASN A 180 1.28 -20.65 -9.67
CA ASN A 180 0.79 -19.33 -9.31
C ASN A 180 1.45 -18.22 -10.14
N GLU A 181 2.74 -18.33 -10.45
CA GLU A 181 3.45 -17.43 -11.36
C GLU A 181 2.89 -17.53 -12.78
N GLY A 182 2.73 -18.74 -13.32
CA GLY A 182 2.14 -18.97 -14.64
C GLY A 182 0.70 -18.44 -14.77
N ASN A 183 -0.12 -18.63 -13.73
CA ASN A 183 -1.49 -18.12 -13.70
C ASN A 183 -1.54 -16.58 -13.68
N ARG A 184 -0.63 -15.92 -12.94
CA ARG A 184 -0.50 -14.46 -12.93
C ARG A 184 -0.11 -13.92 -14.30
N ASP A 185 0.86 -14.57 -14.95
CA ASP A 185 1.30 -14.19 -16.30
C ASP A 185 0.18 -14.37 -17.33
N ASN A 186 -0.61 -15.44 -17.22
CA ASN A 186 -1.75 -15.65 -18.10
C ASN A 186 -2.84 -14.59 -17.90
N ARG A 187 -3.19 -14.26 -16.65
CA ARG A 187 -4.14 -13.17 -16.35
C ARG A 187 -3.66 -11.83 -16.88
N LEU A 188 -2.37 -11.54 -16.70
CA LEU A 188 -1.75 -10.34 -17.24
C LEU A 188 -1.91 -10.27 -18.77
N ARG A 189 -1.58 -11.37 -19.47
CA ARG A 189 -1.78 -11.48 -20.93
C ARG A 189 -3.25 -11.26 -21.32
N THR A 190 -4.18 -11.87 -20.60
CA THR A 190 -5.63 -11.70 -20.86
C THR A 190 -6.05 -10.24 -20.73
N VAL A 191 -5.61 -9.54 -19.69
CA VAL A 191 -5.93 -8.10 -19.51
C VAL A 191 -5.30 -7.27 -20.62
N LEU A 192 -4.04 -7.52 -20.98
CA LEU A 192 -3.33 -6.76 -22.01
C LEU A 192 -3.92 -6.98 -23.42
N ALA A 193 -4.39 -8.19 -23.72
CA ALA A 193 -5.03 -8.55 -24.99
C ALA A 193 -6.49 -8.07 -25.10
N SER A 194 -7.11 -7.62 -23.99
CA SER A 194 -8.48 -7.12 -24.00
C SER A 194 -8.62 -5.86 -24.88
N PRO A 195 -9.75 -5.69 -25.62
CA PRO A 195 -10.02 -4.45 -26.35
C PRO A 195 -10.15 -3.24 -25.42
N ALA A 196 -10.61 -3.46 -24.18
CA ALA A 196 -10.64 -2.46 -23.11
C ALA A 196 -9.84 -3.01 -21.91
N PRO A 197 -8.52 -2.77 -21.85
CA PRO A 197 -7.68 -3.26 -20.76
C PRO A 197 -8.02 -2.51 -19.46
N ASP A 198 -8.28 -3.25 -18.39
CA ASP A 198 -8.48 -2.68 -17.05
C ASP A 198 -7.58 -3.37 -16.01
N ILE A 199 -6.49 -2.70 -15.63
CA ILE A 199 -5.52 -3.21 -14.66
C ILE A 199 -6.08 -3.21 -13.23
N ARG A 200 -7.21 -2.55 -12.95
CA ARG A 200 -7.82 -2.50 -11.62
C ARG A 200 -8.33 -3.88 -11.18
N THR A 201 -8.63 -4.75 -12.14
CA THR A 201 -9.05 -6.14 -11.94
C THR A 201 -7.93 -7.06 -11.43
N LEU A 202 -6.67 -6.62 -11.55
CA LEU A 202 -5.49 -7.37 -11.17
C LEU A 202 -5.18 -7.25 -9.67
N SER A 203 -4.52 -8.25 -9.11
CA SER A 203 -4.00 -8.20 -7.73
C SER A 203 -2.88 -7.15 -7.61
N PRO A 204 -2.59 -6.64 -6.40
CA PRO A 204 -1.51 -5.66 -6.20
C PRO A 204 -0.13 -6.09 -6.73
N SER A 205 0.19 -7.40 -6.69
CA SER A 205 1.44 -7.93 -7.26
C SER A 205 1.45 -7.90 -8.78
N GLU A 206 0.32 -8.20 -9.43
CA GLU A 206 0.16 -8.14 -10.88
C GLU A 206 0.17 -6.69 -11.37
N LYS A 207 -0.52 -5.79 -10.67
CA LYS A 207 -0.47 -4.33 -10.92
C LYS A 207 0.96 -3.81 -10.88
N ARG A 208 1.73 -4.21 -9.86
CA ARG A 208 3.15 -3.86 -9.73
C ARG A 208 3.94 -4.29 -10.97
N ARG A 209 3.67 -5.48 -11.51
CA ARG A 209 4.37 -5.97 -12.70
C ARG A 209 4.10 -5.12 -13.92
N ILE A 210 2.84 -4.71 -14.16
CA ILE A 210 2.51 -3.77 -15.25
C ILE A 210 3.22 -2.45 -15.04
N ILE A 211 3.10 -1.87 -13.85
CA ILE A 211 3.76 -0.61 -13.47
C ILE A 211 5.27 -0.66 -13.74
N GLU A 212 5.90 -1.82 -13.48
CA GLU A 212 7.32 -2.03 -13.75
C GLU A 212 7.62 -2.17 -15.25
N LEU A 213 6.76 -2.84 -16.01
CA LEU A 213 6.90 -3.05 -17.46
C LEU A 213 6.74 -1.76 -18.27
N VAL A 214 5.80 -0.89 -17.88
CA VAL A 214 5.56 0.40 -18.55
C VAL A 214 6.42 1.54 -17.97
N GLU A 215 7.39 1.18 -17.13
CA GLU A 215 8.32 2.10 -16.47
C GLU A 215 7.66 3.34 -15.83
N VAL A 216 6.55 3.14 -15.11
CA VAL A 216 5.83 4.29 -14.52
C VAL A 216 6.73 5.05 -13.55
N ARG A 217 6.75 6.37 -13.71
CA ARG A 217 7.37 7.34 -12.78
C ARG A 217 6.33 8.39 -12.42
N VAL A 218 6.17 8.62 -11.12
CA VAL A 218 5.23 9.62 -10.59
C VAL A 218 6.03 10.75 -9.96
N GLU A 219 5.95 11.94 -10.54
CA GLU A 219 6.62 13.15 -10.08
C GLU A 219 5.59 14.06 -9.39
N MET A 220 5.90 14.53 -8.18
CA MET A 220 5.05 15.50 -7.50
C MET A 220 5.40 16.92 -7.95
N MET A 221 4.41 17.67 -8.44
CA MET A 221 4.60 19.04 -8.94
C MET A 221 4.23 20.13 -7.94
N ASP A 222 3.49 19.78 -6.89
CA ASP A 222 3.10 20.75 -5.86
C ASP A 222 3.98 20.61 -4.60
N PRO A 223 5.04 21.42 -4.45
CA PRO A 223 5.88 21.44 -3.25
C PRO A 223 5.21 22.13 -2.05
N ALA A 224 4.14 22.90 -2.29
CA ALA A 224 3.37 23.57 -1.25
C ALA A 224 2.31 22.65 -0.65
N PHE A 225 1.96 21.55 -1.33
CA PHE A 225 1.02 20.56 -0.83
C PHE A 225 1.47 20.02 0.53
N ARG A 226 0.61 20.17 1.53
CA ARG A 226 0.79 19.64 2.88
C ARG A 226 -0.31 18.63 3.19
N TYR A 227 -0.06 17.36 2.91
CA TYR A 227 -0.87 16.27 3.47
C TYR A 227 -0.40 15.91 4.86
N ARG A 228 -1.33 15.87 5.82
CA ARG A 228 -1.08 15.38 7.18
C ARG A 228 -2.14 14.36 7.58
N GLU A 229 -1.66 13.16 7.88
CA GLU A 229 -2.38 12.12 8.58
C GLU A 229 -2.50 12.47 10.08
N GLY A 230 -3.71 12.38 10.63
CA GLY A 230 -4.09 12.72 12.01
C GLY A 230 -5.59 12.98 12.12
N THR A 231 -6.13 13.09 13.34
CA THR A 231 -7.54 13.43 13.58
C THR A 231 -7.88 14.67 12.76
N ARG A 232 -8.79 14.53 11.79
CA ARG A 232 -9.24 15.64 10.96
C ARG A 232 -9.75 16.73 11.89
N CYS A 233 -9.56 17.99 11.49
CA CYS A 233 -10.16 19.08 12.23
C CYS A 233 -11.68 18.86 12.20
N LEU A 234 -12.32 18.79 13.37
CA LEU A 234 -13.77 18.59 13.48
C LEU A 234 -14.54 19.60 12.61
N THR A 235 -14.00 20.81 12.46
CA THR A 235 -14.59 21.86 11.61
C THR A 235 -14.47 21.52 10.13
N THR A 236 -13.32 20.99 9.68
CA THR A 236 -13.15 20.48 8.31
C THR A 236 -14.11 19.31 8.04
N GLU A 237 -14.25 18.36 8.97
CA GLU A 237 -15.22 17.26 8.84
C GLU A 237 -16.66 17.75 8.79
N TRP A 238 -16.99 18.77 9.59
CA TRP A 238 -18.31 19.38 9.55
C TRP A 238 -18.64 19.93 8.16
N HIS A 239 -17.75 20.73 7.55
CA HIS A 239 -17.95 21.26 6.19
C HIS A 239 -18.09 20.16 5.13
N LEU A 240 -17.27 19.10 5.21
CA LEU A 240 -17.36 17.95 4.29
C LEU A 240 -18.69 17.20 4.45
N ARG A 241 -19.14 17.00 5.70
CA ARG A 241 -20.37 16.27 6.00
C ARG A 241 -21.62 17.05 5.64
N THR A 242 -21.62 18.36 5.83
CA THR A 242 -22.79 19.22 5.55
C THR A 242 -22.80 19.76 4.12
N GLY A 243 -21.71 19.60 3.37
CA GLY A 243 -21.54 20.22 2.04
C GLY A 243 -21.49 21.74 2.07
N THR A 244 -21.36 22.36 3.24
CA THR A 244 -21.36 23.82 3.38
C THR A 244 -20.00 24.37 2.93
N PRO A 245 -19.94 25.32 1.97
CA PRO A 245 -18.67 25.89 1.55
C PRO A 245 -18.08 26.80 2.64
N VAL A 246 -16.81 27.16 2.48
CA VAL A 246 -16.10 28.09 3.36
C VAL A 246 -16.28 29.51 2.82
N PRO A 247 -16.90 30.42 3.60
CA PRO A 247 -17.13 31.79 3.16
C PRO A 247 -15.83 32.62 3.11
N PRO A 248 -15.83 33.76 2.40
CA PRO A 248 -14.73 34.72 2.43
C PRO A 248 -14.59 35.38 3.81
N ASP A 249 -13.54 36.18 3.98
CA ASP A 249 -13.31 36.90 5.23
C ASP A 249 -14.43 37.92 5.49
N PRO A 250 -14.88 38.08 6.75
CA PRO A 250 -16.05 38.91 7.06
C PRO A 250 -15.79 40.40 6.80
N THR A 251 -16.71 41.03 6.09
CA THR A 251 -16.81 42.51 6.01
C THR A 251 -17.13 43.10 7.39
N ASP A 252 -17.00 44.43 7.54
CA ASP A 252 -17.30 45.10 8.81
C ASP A 252 -18.73 44.89 9.28
N CYS A 253 -19.70 45.00 8.36
CA CYS A 253 -21.12 44.78 8.67
C CYS A 253 -21.42 43.33 9.04
N GLN A 254 -20.80 42.36 8.34
CA GLN A 254 -20.94 40.94 8.67
C GLN A 254 -20.30 40.62 10.02
N TRP A 255 -19.13 41.19 10.30
CA TRP A 255 -18.47 41.01 11.58
C TRP A 255 -19.30 41.55 12.73
N ALA A 256 -19.93 42.72 12.59
CA ALA A 256 -20.82 43.26 13.62
C ALA A 256 -21.96 42.30 13.97
N ARG A 257 -22.57 41.63 12.97
CA ARG A 257 -23.60 40.61 13.18
C ARG A 257 -23.04 39.35 13.86
N ILE A 258 -21.84 38.92 13.49
CA ILE A 258 -21.14 37.81 14.15
C ILE A 258 -20.85 38.15 15.61
N GLU A 259 -20.41 39.38 15.89
CA GLU A 259 -20.11 39.81 17.24
C GLU A 259 -21.36 39.84 18.13
N GLU A 260 -22.49 40.30 17.60
CA GLU A 260 -23.78 40.25 18.30
C GLU A 260 -24.20 38.80 18.60
N LEU A 261 -24.09 37.91 17.61
CA LEU A 261 -24.31 36.47 17.81
C LEU A 261 -23.41 35.92 18.93
N LEU A 262 -22.11 36.26 18.91
CA LEU A 262 -21.18 35.80 19.94
C LEU A 262 -21.55 36.34 21.32
N ARG A 263 -22.00 37.60 21.43
CA ARG A 263 -22.42 38.21 22.71
C ARG A 263 -23.69 37.58 23.25
N SER A 264 -24.61 37.17 22.38
CA SER A 264 -25.83 36.45 22.77
C SER A 264 -25.55 35.03 23.29
N ARG A 265 -24.49 34.38 22.80
CA ARG A 265 -24.17 32.97 23.09
C ARG A 265 -23.14 32.78 24.20
N TYR A 266 -22.29 33.78 24.45
CA TYR A 266 -21.17 33.64 25.37
C TYR A 266 -21.13 34.72 26.45
N PRO A 267 -20.74 34.38 27.70
CA PRO A 267 -20.61 35.37 28.75
C PRO A 267 -19.41 36.29 28.52
N ALA A 268 -19.36 37.41 29.24
CA ALA A 268 -18.30 38.42 29.14
C ALA A 268 -16.87 37.85 29.27
N HIS A 269 -16.67 36.75 30.01
CA HIS A 269 -15.35 36.13 30.16
C HIS A 269 -14.77 35.59 28.83
N HIS A 270 -15.62 35.22 27.86
CA HIS A 270 -15.21 34.72 26.55
C HIS A 270 -14.42 35.75 25.74
N PHE A 271 -14.67 37.04 26.00
CA PHE A 271 -14.09 38.20 25.33
C PHE A 271 -12.88 38.78 26.08
N ARG A 272 -12.53 38.26 27.27
CA ARG A 272 -11.39 38.75 28.06
C ARG A 272 -10.02 38.33 27.52
N SER A 273 -10.01 37.37 26.60
CA SER A 273 -8.76 36.96 25.93
C SER A 273 -8.20 38.12 25.11
N ARG A 274 -6.87 38.31 25.12
CA ARG A 274 -6.17 39.23 24.20
C ARG A 274 -6.24 38.82 22.72
N LEU A 275 -6.96 37.74 22.40
CA LEU A 275 -7.16 37.28 21.04
C LEU A 275 -8.19 38.18 20.35
N ASN A 276 -7.79 38.88 19.30
CA ASN A 276 -8.72 39.59 18.42
C ASN A 276 -9.62 38.56 17.71
N LEU A 277 -10.90 38.53 18.06
CA LEU A 277 -11.84 37.51 17.56
C LEU A 277 -12.09 37.63 16.05
N ARG A 278 -12.01 38.84 15.49
CA ARG A 278 -12.17 39.05 14.06
C ARG A 278 -11.00 38.46 13.30
N ALA A 279 -9.79 38.81 13.72
CA ALA A 279 -8.57 38.27 13.14
C ALA A 279 -8.51 36.75 13.31
N ALA A 280 -8.94 36.22 14.47
CA ALA A 280 -9.03 34.79 14.70
C ALA A 280 -10.05 34.12 13.77
N CYS A 281 -11.23 34.71 13.57
CA CYS A 281 -12.26 34.19 12.66
C CYS A 281 -11.76 34.17 11.21
N ALA A 282 -11.15 35.27 10.73
CA ALA A 282 -10.49 35.32 9.43
C ALA A 282 -9.38 34.26 9.32
N GLY A 283 -8.59 34.05 10.37
CA GLY A 283 -7.57 33.00 10.42
C GLY A 283 -8.15 31.58 10.34
N MET A 284 -9.30 31.33 10.98
CA MET A 284 -10.02 30.05 10.87
C MET A 284 -10.49 29.80 9.44
N LEU A 285 -11.09 30.80 8.78
CA LEU A 285 -11.56 30.73 7.40
C LEU A 285 -10.39 30.58 6.43
N HIS A 286 -9.37 31.42 6.54
CA HIS A 286 -8.14 31.34 5.76
C HIS A 286 -7.51 29.95 5.86
N ARG A 287 -7.41 29.38 7.06
CA ARG A 287 -6.91 28.01 7.25
C ARG A 287 -7.76 26.96 6.51
N LEU A 288 -9.09 27.07 6.57
CA LEU A 288 -9.99 26.12 5.91
C LEU A 288 -9.94 26.22 4.38
N ARG A 289 -9.68 27.42 3.84
CA ARG A 289 -9.50 27.66 2.39
C ARG A 289 -8.13 27.20 1.88
N THR A 290 -7.07 27.48 2.63
CA THR A 290 -5.68 27.25 2.20
C THR A 290 -5.08 25.92 2.67
N GLY A 291 -5.67 25.28 3.67
CA GLY A 291 -5.16 24.03 4.25
C GLY A 291 -3.91 24.16 5.12
N ILE A 292 -3.45 25.39 5.40
CA ILE A 292 -2.24 25.62 6.21
C ILE A 292 -2.32 24.96 7.59
N LEU A 293 -1.16 24.61 8.14
CA LEU A 293 -1.09 24.02 9.47
C LEU A 293 -1.30 25.09 10.53
N TRP A 294 -1.86 24.71 11.68
CA TRP A 294 -2.00 25.63 12.82
C TRP A 294 -0.67 26.28 13.20
N ARG A 295 0.43 25.51 13.23
CA ARG A 295 1.76 26.06 13.55
C ARG A 295 2.28 27.09 12.54
N ASP A 296 1.76 27.06 11.32
CA ASP A 296 2.16 27.93 10.21
C ASP A 296 1.11 29.03 9.96
N LEU A 297 0.10 29.16 10.84
CA LEU A 297 -0.90 30.22 10.75
C LEU A 297 -0.20 31.58 10.96
N PRO A 298 -0.33 32.53 10.01
CA PRO A 298 0.29 33.85 10.14
C PRO A 298 -0.08 34.57 11.44
N GLU A 299 0.89 35.23 12.06
CA GLU A 299 0.72 35.89 13.36
C GLU A 299 -0.35 36.99 13.37
N GLN A 300 -0.64 37.59 12.21
CA GLN A 300 -1.72 38.56 12.05
C GLN A 300 -3.10 38.03 12.46
N PHE A 301 -3.30 36.70 12.43
CA PHE A 301 -4.53 36.05 12.87
C PHE A 301 -4.55 35.73 14.37
N GLY A 302 -3.45 35.99 15.06
CA GLY A 302 -3.23 35.72 16.48
C GLY A 302 -2.59 34.35 16.77
N ASP A 303 -2.38 34.09 18.05
CA ASP A 303 -1.78 32.84 18.54
C ASP A 303 -2.56 31.62 18.05
N SER A 304 -1.92 30.82 17.20
CA SER A 304 -2.53 29.67 16.53
C SER A 304 -3.14 28.63 17.46
N ARG A 305 -2.60 28.46 18.68
CA ARG A 305 -3.19 27.55 19.68
C ARG A 305 -4.52 28.10 20.18
N LYS A 306 -4.59 29.40 20.44
CA LYS A 306 -5.82 30.07 20.90
C LYS A 306 -6.88 30.11 19.80
N VAL A 307 -6.49 30.38 18.55
CA VAL A 307 -7.40 30.32 17.40
C VAL A 307 -7.96 28.91 17.25
N ARG A 308 -7.11 27.87 17.29
CA ARG A 308 -7.55 26.46 17.23
C ARG A 308 -8.55 26.10 18.33
N CYS A 309 -8.24 26.44 19.58
CA CYS A 309 -9.14 26.17 20.70
C CYS A 309 -10.48 26.87 20.52
N ARG A 310 -10.46 28.13 20.07
CA ARG A 310 -11.67 28.92 19.83
C ARG A 310 -12.53 28.31 18.72
N GLN A 311 -11.93 27.89 17.61
CA GLN A 311 -12.66 27.21 16.53
C GLN A 311 -13.35 25.93 17.03
N ARG A 312 -12.65 25.15 17.87
CA ARG A 312 -13.23 23.94 18.45
C ARG A 312 -14.43 24.23 19.35
N THR A 313 -14.34 25.26 20.20
CA THR A 313 -15.45 25.70 21.05
C THR A 313 -16.63 26.15 20.22
N TRP A 314 -16.42 27.04 19.24
CA TRP A 314 -17.50 27.53 18.37
C TRP A 314 -18.19 26.40 17.60
N LEU A 315 -17.44 25.41 17.14
CA LEU A 315 -18.04 24.25 16.49
C LEU A 315 -18.84 23.39 17.48
N ALA A 316 -18.28 23.09 18.65
CA ALA A 316 -18.94 22.25 19.65
C ALA A 316 -20.26 22.86 20.14
N ASP A 317 -20.31 24.19 20.27
CA ASP A 317 -21.50 24.92 20.73
C ASP A 317 -22.48 25.25 19.59
N GLY A 318 -22.22 24.79 18.36
CA GLY A 318 -23.02 25.06 17.17
C GLY A 318 -22.88 26.47 16.58
N VAL A 319 -22.20 27.38 17.27
CA VAL A 319 -21.99 28.77 16.86
C VAL A 319 -21.25 28.88 15.53
N TRP A 320 -20.35 27.95 15.21
CA TRP A 320 -19.66 27.92 13.91
C TRP A 320 -20.63 27.82 12.74
N ALA A 321 -21.67 26.97 12.86
CA ALA A 321 -22.67 26.82 11.82
C ALA A 321 -23.47 28.11 11.61
N ASP A 322 -23.82 28.78 12.71
CA ASP A 322 -24.52 30.08 12.67
C ASP A 322 -23.64 31.18 12.04
N ILE A 323 -22.35 31.22 12.36
CA ILE A 323 -21.38 32.15 11.74
C ILE A 323 -21.28 31.90 10.23
N VAL A 324 -21.09 30.65 9.81
CA VAL A 324 -20.99 30.31 8.38
C VAL A 324 -22.28 30.67 7.64
N LYS A 325 -23.45 30.43 8.26
CA LYS A 325 -24.74 30.82 7.70
C LYS A 325 -24.89 32.34 7.54
N LEU A 326 -24.46 33.13 8.53
CA LEU A 326 -24.46 34.60 8.46
C LEU A 326 -23.55 35.16 7.35
N LEU A 327 -22.53 34.40 6.96
CA LEU A 327 -21.59 34.75 5.89
C LEU A 327 -21.99 34.17 4.53
N GLY A 328 -22.90 33.19 4.49
CA GLY A 328 -23.20 32.34 3.34
C GLY A 328 -23.96 32.96 2.17
N ASP A 329 -24.25 34.27 2.21
CA ASP A 329 -24.91 35.00 1.11
C ASP A 329 -23.89 35.61 0.10
N ALA A 330 -22.59 35.40 0.31
CA ALA A 330 -21.54 35.94 -0.55
C ALA A 330 -21.18 35.01 -1.71
N TRP A 331 -21.12 35.56 -2.92
CA TRP A 331 -20.86 34.89 -4.21
C TRP A 331 -19.45 34.26 -4.34
N GLU A 332 -18.60 34.39 -3.32
CA GLU A 332 -17.18 33.99 -3.31
C GLU A 332 -16.87 32.83 -2.34
N SER A 333 -17.86 32.03 -1.97
CA SER A 333 -17.64 30.88 -1.10
C SER A 333 -16.83 29.80 -1.82
N THR A 334 -15.76 29.33 -1.19
CA THR A 334 -14.86 28.30 -1.74
C THR A 334 -15.12 26.95 -1.07
N PRO A 335 -14.95 25.81 -1.76
CA PRO A 335 -15.04 24.51 -1.10
C PRO A 335 -14.00 24.42 0.03
N VAL A 336 -14.34 23.73 1.13
CA VAL A 336 -13.32 23.40 2.14
C VAL A 336 -12.22 22.60 1.46
N LEU A 337 -10.96 22.94 1.71
CA LEU A 337 -9.86 22.20 1.10
C LEU A 337 -9.87 20.77 1.67
N SER A 338 -10.41 19.85 0.88
CA SER A 338 -10.44 18.43 1.21
C SER A 338 -9.06 17.83 0.93
N TYR A 339 -8.48 17.16 1.92
CA TYR A 339 -7.27 16.35 1.78
C TYR A 339 -7.50 15.07 0.93
N GLU A 340 -8.63 14.97 0.23
CA GLU A 340 -8.94 13.90 -0.73
C GLU A 340 -8.21 14.08 -2.05
N ALA A 341 -7.76 15.28 -2.40
CA ALA A 341 -6.85 15.48 -3.52
C ALA A 341 -5.42 15.21 -3.04
N ALA A 342 -4.72 14.24 -3.62
CA ALA A 342 -3.27 14.19 -3.51
C ALA A 342 -2.67 15.41 -4.26
N PRO A 343 -1.37 15.70 -4.14
CA PRO A 343 -0.80 16.84 -4.85
C PRO A 343 -1.04 16.67 -6.35
N ALA A 344 -1.00 17.77 -7.10
CA ALA A 344 -0.85 17.67 -8.55
C ALA A 344 0.40 16.81 -8.84
N MET A 345 0.19 15.71 -9.56
CA MET A 345 1.22 14.73 -9.92
C MET A 345 1.28 14.61 -11.42
N VAL A 346 2.49 14.47 -11.94
CA VAL A 346 2.73 14.10 -13.33
C VAL A 346 3.13 12.63 -13.35
N ILE A 347 2.37 11.83 -14.09
CA ILE A 347 2.60 10.40 -14.27
C ILE A 347 3.20 10.22 -15.65
N ARG A 348 4.45 9.78 -15.71
CA ARG A 348 5.20 9.49 -16.94
C ARG A 348 5.37 7.99 -17.10
N THR A 349 5.36 7.53 -18.34
CA THR A 349 5.59 6.13 -18.73
C THR A 349 6.45 6.07 -19.98
N ASP A 350 7.10 4.95 -20.24
CA ASP A 350 7.88 4.79 -21.48
C ASP A 350 6.98 4.63 -22.72
N LEU A 351 5.73 4.20 -22.54
CA LEU A 351 4.74 4.16 -23.60
C LEU A 351 4.37 5.57 -24.11
N ASP A 352 4.52 6.61 -23.28
CA ASP A 352 4.34 8.00 -23.73
C ASP A 352 5.36 8.38 -24.82
N ALA A 353 6.55 7.78 -24.81
CA ALA A 353 7.61 8.05 -25.79
C ALA A 353 7.42 7.29 -27.11
N GLU A 354 6.76 6.12 -27.09
CA GLU A 354 6.45 5.33 -28.28
C GLU A 354 5.21 5.85 -29.03
N VAL A 355 4.20 6.39 -28.34
CA VAL A 355 3.01 7.00 -28.99
C VAL A 355 3.35 8.30 -29.75
N LEU A 356 4.51 8.90 -29.47
CA LEU A 356 5.02 10.11 -30.13
C LEU A 356 5.99 9.83 -31.30
N ARG A 357 6.22 8.56 -31.65
CA ARG A 357 6.95 8.14 -32.86
C ARG A 357 5.99 7.53 -33.86
#